data_AF-A0A2D7PF00-F1
#
_entry.id   AF-A0A2D7PF00-F1
#
_cell.length_a   1.000
_cell.length_b   1.000
_cell.length_c   1.000
_cell.angle_alpha   90.00
_cell.angle_beta   90.00
_cell.angle_gamma   90.00
#
_symmetry.space_group_name_H-M   'P 1'
#
loop_
_entity.id
_entity.type
_entity.pdbx_description
1 polymer ?
#
loop_
_entity_poly.entity_id
_entity_poly.type
_entity_poly.pdbx_seq_one_letter_code
_entity_poly.pdbx_strand_id
1 'polypeptide(L)'
;MAVDIFNPLKDLQGNKLKGANWYRNAVSLITDKSTPSQLFKSGKLLGRPSAGRMAMFFYDPKTKARLPYYDTFPLALPLEPIKGGFLGLNFHYLPYGARFKLLQDIQTYASNGKFDKSTKIQADYSSLKGNKYLKPTIKKYLYSQVRSNFLRIDVDEMALACYLPVAQFKGSTLGRVFAAARRVI
;
A
#
# COMPACT_ATOMS: atom_id res chain seq x y z
N MET A 1 15.64 17.08 10.03
CA MET A 1 15.18 15.72 9.70
C MET A 1 13.68 15.77 9.47
N ALA A 2 13.17 15.22 8.37
CA ALA A 2 11.73 15.12 8.18
C ALA A 2 11.17 14.17 9.24
N VAL A 3 10.17 14.62 10.01
CA VAL A 3 9.49 13.78 11.00
C VAL A 3 8.50 12.92 10.25
N ASP A 4 8.81 11.64 10.10
CA ASP A 4 7.90 10.65 9.55
C ASP A 4 6.64 10.58 10.42
N ILE A 5 5.47 10.72 9.80
CA ILE A 5 4.18 10.70 10.49
C ILE A 5 3.91 9.35 11.19
N PHE A 6 4.59 8.29 10.78
CA PHE A 6 4.46 6.97 11.41
C PHE A 6 5.29 6.83 12.68
N ASN A 7 6.38 7.58 12.87
CA ASN A 7 7.31 7.37 13.99
C ASN A 7 6.63 7.31 15.36
N PRO A 8 5.75 8.27 15.74
CA PRO A 8 5.09 8.21 17.05
C PRO A 8 4.22 6.95 17.22
N LEU A 9 3.63 6.47 16.14
CA LEU A 9 2.79 5.26 16.16
C LEU A 9 3.62 3.99 16.19
N LYS A 10 4.79 3.98 15.54
CA LYS A 10 5.75 2.87 15.60
C LYS A 10 6.31 2.68 17.00
N ASP A 11 6.62 3.78 17.69
CA ASP A 11 7.08 3.73 19.08
C ASP A 11 6.01 3.10 19.99
N LEU A 12 4.74 3.49 19.80
CA LEU A 12 3.60 2.88 20.51
C LEU A 12 3.35 1.41 20.13
N GLN A 13 3.68 1.03 18.90
CA GLN A 13 3.58 -0.36 18.44
C GLN A 13 4.63 -1.25 19.13
N GLY A 14 5.84 -0.72 19.35
CA GLY A 14 6.95 -1.42 19.98
C GLY A 14 7.44 -2.63 19.18
N ASN A 15 7.51 -2.51 17.85
CA ASN A 15 7.95 -3.56 16.91
C ASN A 15 7.22 -4.92 17.05
N LYS A 16 5.99 -4.90 17.57
CA LYS A 16 5.12 -6.07 17.66
C LYS A 16 3.94 -5.93 16.71
N LEU A 17 3.51 -7.04 16.11
CA LEU A 17 2.24 -7.05 15.38
C LEU A 17 1.10 -6.84 16.36
N LYS A 18 0.22 -5.89 16.03
CA LYS A 18 -0.96 -5.58 16.84
C LYS A 18 -2.22 -6.07 16.14
N GLY A 19 -3.34 -6.07 16.85
CA GLY A 19 -4.64 -6.37 16.24
C GLY A 19 -5.11 -5.27 15.29
N ALA A 20 -6.01 -5.62 14.37
CA ALA A 20 -6.65 -4.70 13.43
C ALA A 20 -7.25 -3.45 14.10
N ASN A 21 -7.90 -3.62 15.26
CA ASN A 21 -8.51 -2.50 16.01
C ASN A 21 -7.46 -1.51 16.52
N TRP A 22 -6.30 -2.01 16.95
CA TRP A 22 -5.21 -1.15 17.40
C TRP A 22 -4.70 -0.26 16.26
N TYR A 23 -4.43 -0.83 15.08
CA TYR A 23 -3.95 -0.05 13.93
C TYR A 23 -4.97 0.98 13.46
N ARG A 24 -6.26 0.61 13.44
CA ARG A 24 -7.34 1.55 13.11
C ARG A 24 -7.37 2.74 14.08
N ASN A 25 -7.29 2.46 15.37
CA ASN A 25 -7.31 3.49 16.41
C ASN A 25 -6.04 4.36 16.35
N ALA A 26 -4.87 3.75 16.18
CA ALA A 26 -3.61 4.47 16.04
C ALA A 26 -3.63 5.44 14.86
N VAL A 27 -4.12 4.99 13.70
CA VAL A 27 -4.27 5.85 12.51
C VAL A 27 -5.27 6.97 12.73
N SER A 28 -6.36 6.75 13.48
CA SER A 28 -7.33 7.81 13.75
C SER A 28 -6.70 9.05 14.40
N LEU A 29 -5.63 8.87 15.19
CA LEU A 29 -4.88 9.95 15.86
C LEU A 29 -4.10 10.86 14.90
N ILE A 30 -3.84 10.39 13.68
CA ILE A 30 -3.02 11.12 12.68
C ILE A 30 -3.78 11.40 11.38
N THR A 31 -5.09 11.17 11.34
CA THR A 31 -5.89 11.27 10.11
C THR A 31 -5.75 12.64 9.44
N ASP A 32 -5.80 13.72 10.21
CA ASP A 32 -5.69 15.10 9.71
C ASP A 32 -4.30 15.42 9.13
N LYS A 33 -3.28 14.62 9.51
CA LYS A 33 -1.89 14.73 9.05
C LYS A 33 -1.54 13.73 7.95
N SER A 34 -2.51 12.94 7.51
CA SER A 34 -2.29 11.84 6.58
C SER A 34 -2.49 12.22 5.12
N THR A 35 -2.63 13.50 4.75
CA THR A 35 -2.85 13.85 3.34
C THR A 35 -1.65 13.42 2.46
N PRO A 36 -1.86 13.07 1.19
CA PRO A 36 -0.77 12.72 0.26
C PRO A 36 0.39 13.72 0.26
N SER A 37 0.09 15.03 0.30
CA SER A 37 1.11 16.08 0.33
C SER A 37 1.93 16.06 1.63
N GLN A 38 1.29 15.85 2.79
CA GLN A 38 1.99 15.75 4.08
C GLN A 38 2.84 14.49 4.15
N LEU A 39 2.33 13.36 3.67
CA LEU A 39 3.05 12.10 3.54
C LEU A 39 4.33 12.25 2.71
N PHE A 40 4.23 12.92 1.56
CA PHE A 40 5.38 13.15 0.69
C PHE A 40 6.41 14.11 1.29
N LYS A 41 5.96 15.12 2.03
CA LYS A 41 6.84 16.09 2.72
C LYS A 41 7.64 15.45 3.86
N SER A 42 7.06 14.47 4.53
CA SER A 42 7.62 13.85 5.74
C SER A 42 8.40 12.56 5.49
N GLY A 43 8.11 11.86 4.40
CA GLY A 43 8.57 10.50 4.19
C GLY A 43 9.80 10.34 3.28
N LYS A 44 10.20 9.08 3.09
CA LYS A 44 11.36 8.69 2.30
C LYS A 44 11.01 8.55 0.82
N LEU A 45 11.38 9.54 0.01
CA LEU A 45 11.13 9.55 -1.43
C LEU A 45 12.26 8.84 -2.20
N LEU A 46 11.88 7.94 -3.10
CA LEU A 46 12.79 7.19 -3.98
C LEU A 46 12.41 7.39 -5.45
N GLY A 47 13.39 7.40 -6.35
CA GLY A 47 13.11 7.48 -7.79
C GLY A 47 12.49 6.19 -8.38
N ARG A 48 12.59 5.07 -7.65
CA ARG A 48 11.99 3.77 -8.01
C ARG A 48 11.44 3.08 -6.77
N PRO A 49 10.43 2.20 -6.89
CA PRO A 49 9.92 1.48 -5.74
C PRO A 49 10.96 0.48 -5.22
N SER A 50 11.01 0.29 -3.90
CA SER A 50 11.96 -0.63 -3.26
C SER A 50 11.39 -2.05 -3.23
N ALA A 51 12.16 -3.03 -3.70
CA ALA A 51 11.76 -4.43 -3.68
C ALA A 51 11.42 -4.92 -2.27
N GLY A 52 10.28 -5.63 -2.16
CA GLY A 52 9.76 -6.17 -0.91
C GLY A 52 9.27 -5.14 0.11
N ARG A 53 9.05 -3.90 -0.32
CA ARG A 53 8.47 -2.82 0.48
C ARG A 53 7.33 -2.15 -0.27
N MET A 54 6.40 -1.57 0.47
CA MET A 54 5.28 -0.87 -0.13
C MET A 54 5.72 0.54 -0.56
N ALA A 55 4.98 1.10 -1.50
CA ALA A 55 5.18 2.46 -1.93
C ALA A 55 3.85 3.17 -2.16
N MET A 56 3.81 4.44 -1.77
CA MET A 56 2.79 5.38 -2.23
C MET A 56 3.34 6.27 -3.33
N PHE A 57 2.53 6.56 -4.35
CA PHE A 57 2.94 7.41 -5.47
C PHE A 57 1.73 8.00 -6.18
N PHE A 58 1.91 9.12 -6.88
CA PHE A 58 0.89 9.66 -7.78
C PHE A 58 0.96 8.94 -9.13
N TYR A 59 -0.20 8.52 -9.63
CA TYR A 59 -0.30 7.74 -10.86
C TYR A 59 -1.43 8.23 -11.76
N ASP A 60 -1.13 8.30 -13.05
CA ASP A 60 -2.06 8.72 -14.10
C ASP A 60 -2.20 7.61 -15.14
N PRO A 61 -3.20 6.71 -15.05
CA PRO A 61 -3.22 5.50 -15.88
C PRO A 61 -3.29 5.79 -17.37
N LYS A 62 -2.45 5.11 -18.16
CA LYS A 62 -2.42 5.19 -19.63
C LYS A 62 -3.82 5.03 -20.26
N THR A 63 -4.64 4.15 -19.70
CA THR A 63 -5.96 3.79 -20.26
C THR A 63 -7.11 4.30 -19.41
N LYS A 64 -6.91 5.39 -18.66
CA LYS A 64 -7.90 5.94 -17.71
C LYS A 64 -9.29 6.19 -18.33
N ALA A 65 -9.37 6.53 -19.62
CA ALA A 65 -10.62 6.79 -20.32
C ALA A 65 -11.56 5.56 -20.40
N ARG A 66 -11.03 4.34 -20.31
CA ARG A 66 -11.81 3.09 -20.38
C ARG A 66 -11.89 2.32 -19.06
N LEU A 67 -11.25 2.83 -18.01
CA LEU A 67 -11.29 2.17 -16.71
C LEU A 67 -12.57 2.57 -15.98
N PRO A 68 -13.33 1.62 -15.39
CA PRO A 68 -14.52 1.96 -14.62
C PRO A 68 -14.17 2.83 -13.40
N TYR A 69 -13.01 2.56 -12.81
CA TYR A 69 -12.39 3.40 -11.80
C TYR A 69 -10.91 3.07 -11.66
N TYR A 70 -10.16 3.99 -11.07
CA TYR A 70 -8.74 3.81 -10.78
C TYR A 70 -8.32 4.68 -9.60
N ASP A 71 -7.24 4.26 -8.93
CA ASP A 71 -6.63 4.99 -7.83
C ASP A 71 -5.50 5.88 -8.36
N THR A 72 -5.56 7.18 -8.11
CA THR A 72 -4.53 8.15 -8.48
C THR A 72 -3.43 8.26 -7.43
N PHE A 73 -3.62 7.66 -6.25
CA PHE A 73 -2.63 7.60 -5.19
C PHE A 73 -2.45 6.16 -4.66
N PRO A 74 -1.93 5.22 -5.48
CA PRO A 74 -1.74 3.83 -5.07
C PRO A 74 -0.93 3.66 -3.79
N LEU A 75 -1.36 2.73 -2.94
CA LEU A 75 -0.52 2.07 -1.94
C LEU A 75 -0.18 0.67 -2.44
N ALA A 76 0.98 0.51 -3.07
CA ALA A 76 1.32 -0.71 -3.79
C ALA A 76 2.53 -1.46 -3.21
N LEU A 77 2.43 -2.78 -3.10
CA LEU A 77 3.59 -3.67 -2.97
C LEU A 77 4.05 -4.08 -4.40
N PRO A 78 5.26 -3.69 -4.85
CA PRO A 78 5.83 -4.20 -6.10
C PRO A 78 6.15 -5.69 -5.95
N LEU A 79 5.73 -6.49 -6.93
CA LEU A 79 5.98 -7.93 -6.97
C LEU A 79 7.14 -8.26 -7.91
N GLU A 80 7.06 -7.77 -9.15
CA GLU A 80 8.05 -8.10 -10.18
C GLU A 80 8.14 -6.98 -11.24
N PRO A 81 9.30 -6.81 -11.88
CA PRO A 81 9.45 -5.86 -12.99
C PRO A 81 8.65 -6.31 -14.21
N ILE A 82 8.11 -5.34 -14.97
CA ILE A 82 7.56 -5.56 -16.31
C ILE A 82 8.19 -4.57 -17.28
N LYS A 83 8.00 -4.76 -18.59
CA LYS A 83 8.50 -3.81 -19.59
C LYS A 83 7.97 -2.39 -19.31
N GLY A 84 8.89 -1.47 -19.00
CA GLY A 84 8.60 -0.06 -18.72
C GLY A 84 7.89 0.19 -17.38
N GLY A 85 7.87 -0.76 -16.45
CA GLY A 85 7.07 -0.66 -15.24
C GLY A 85 7.30 -1.76 -14.22
N PHE A 86 6.30 -1.97 -13.36
CA PHE A 86 6.23 -3.10 -12.45
C PHE A 86 4.80 -3.61 -12.29
N LEU A 87 4.68 -4.88 -11.94
CA LEU A 87 3.45 -5.48 -11.42
C LEU A 87 3.38 -5.21 -9.92
N GLY A 88 2.23 -4.80 -9.40
CA GLY A 88 2.09 -4.54 -7.97
C GLY A 88 0.70 -4.79 -7.42
N LEU A 89 0.63 -5.01 -6.11
CA LEU A 89 -0.61 -5.17 -5.35
C LEU A 89 -1.01 -3.84 -4.75
N ASN A 90 -2.04 -3.20 -5.29
CA ASN A 90 -2.58 -1.98 -4.69
C ASN A 90 -3.63 -2.31 -3.64
N PHE A 91 -3.27 -2.08 -2.38
CA PHE A 91 -4.09 -2.36 -1.21
C PHE A 91 -5.32 -1.46 -1.15
N HIS A 92 -5.32 -0.29 -1.78
CA HIS A 92 -6.48 0.61 -1.74
C HIS A 92 -7.73 0.04 -2.39
N TYR A 93 -7.61 -0.96 -3.28
CA TYR A 93 -8.75 -1.66 -3.87
C TYR A 93 -9.48 -2.57 -2.87
N LEU A 94 -8.92 -2.81 -1.69
CA LEU A 94 -9.53 -3.61 -0.64
C LEU A 94 -10.14 -2.73 0.46
N PRO A 95 -11.24 -3.16 1.10
CA PRO A 95 -11.65 -2.62 2.38
C PRO A 95 -10.54 -2.76 3.43
N TYR A 96 -10.46 -1.83 4.39
CA TYR A 96 -9.39 -1.79 5.40
C TYR A 96 -9.12 -3.13 6.11
N GLY A 97 -10.16 -3.86 6.51
CA GLY A 97 -9.99 -5.18 7.14
C GLY A 97 -9.39 -6.24 6.20
N ALA A 98 -9.71 -6.18 4.91
CA ALA A 98 -9.14 -7.07 3.90
C ALA A 98 -7.69 -6.67 3.53
N ARG A 99 -7.34 -5.38 3.59
CA ARG A 99 -5.94 -4.92 3.48
C ARG A 99 -5.07 -5.55 4.54
N PHE A 100 -5.54 -5.51 5.79
CA PHE A 100 -4.81 -6.10 6.92
C PHE A 100 -4.68 -7.62 6.80
N LYS A 101 -5.76 -8.32 6.39
CA LYS A 101 -5.69 -9.77 6.13
C LYS A 101 -4.70 -10.13 5.02
N LEU A 102 -4.73 -9.42 3.89
CA LEU A 102 -3.71 -9.60 2.85
C LEU A 102 -2.31 -9.33 3.39
N LEU A 103 -2.12 -8.29 4.20
CA LEU A 103 -0.83 -8.00 4.83
C LEU A 103 -0.37 -9.15 5.75
N GLN A 104 -1.27 -9.78 6.50
CA GLN A 104 -0.95 -10.97 7.31
C GLN A 104 -0.56 -12.17 6.43
N ASP A 105 -1.30 -12.40 5.34
CA ASP A 105 -1.00 -13.51 4.43
C ASP A 105 0.40 -13.36 3.81
N ILE A 106 0.77 -12.15 3.36
CA ILE A 106 2.06 -11.92 2.70
C ILE A 106 3.26 -11.86 3.68
N GLN A 107 3.01 -11.70 4.98
CA GLN A 107 4.09 -11.70 5.99
C GLN A 107 4.78 -13.06 6.13
N THR A 108 4.14 -14.14 5.70
CA THR A 108 4.76 -15.47 5.60
C THR A 108 5.99 -15.47 4.66
N TYR A 109 6.07 -14.50 3.74
CA TYR A 109 7.20 -14.31 2.83
C TYR A 109 8.22 -13.28 3.35
N ALA A 110 8.18 -12.93 4.64
CA ALA A 110 9.15 -11.99 5.21
C ALA A 110 10.57 -12.59 5.22
N SER A 111 11.56 -11.78 4.84
CA SER A 111 12.98 -12.17 4.78
C SER A 111 13.59 -12.48 6.15
N ASN A 112 12.95 -12.03 7.23
CA ASN A 112 13.35 -12.30 8.62
C ASN A 112 12.15 -12.05 9.56
N GLY A 113 12.27 -12.50 10.81
CA GLY A 113 11.23 -12.36 11.84
C GLY A 113 11.28 -11.08 12.69
N LYS A 114 12.04 -10.04 12.27
CA LYS A 114 12.20 -8.82 13.07
C LYS A 114 11.05 -7.82 12.87
N PHE A 115 10.39 -7.88 11.71
CA PHE A 115 9.30 -6.98 11.31
C PHE A 115 9.65 -5.49 11.42
N ASP A 116 10.92 -5.15 11.21
CA ASP A 116 11.45 -3.78 11.21
C ASP A 116 11.79 -3.29 9.79
N LYS A 117 12.34 -2.06 9.68
CA LYS A 117 12.85 -1.48 8.43
C LYS A 117 13.86 -2.34 7.63
N SER A 118 14.52 -3.33 8.24
CA SER A 118 15.43 -4.25 7.55
C SER A 118 14.70 -5.38 6.82
N THR A 119 13.48 -5.69 7.26
CA THR A 119 12.62 -6.73 6.71
C THR A 119 12.18 -6.37 5.29
N LYS A 120 12.03 -7.40 4.43
CA LYS A 120 11.47 -7.30 3.08
C LYS A 120 10.46 -8.43 2.89
N ILE A 121 9.39 -8.17 2.16
CA ILE A 121 8.46 -9.20 1.69
C ILE A 121 8.99 -9.79 0.38
N GLN A 122 9.32 -11.08 0.38
CA GLN A 122 9.85 -11.81 -0.78
C GLN A 122 8.73 -12.59 -1.48
N ALA A 123 7.71 -11.86 -1.92
CA ALA A 123 6.58 -12.43 -2.65
C ALA A 123 6.58 -11.97 -4.11
N ASP A 124 6.18 -12.86 -5.01
CA ASP A 124 6.00 -12.59 -6.44
C ASP A 124 4.56 -12.94 -6.86
N TYR A 125 4.25 -12.83 -8.15
CA TYR A 125 2.92 -13.21 -8.64
C TYR A 125 2.63 -14.71 -8.43
N SER A 126 3.63 -15.57 -8.63
CA SER A 126 3.48 -17.02 -8.57
C SER A 126 3.16 -17.51 -7.16
N SER A 127 3.79 -16.91 -6.14
CA SER A 127 3.52 -17.24 -4.73
C SER A 127 2.14 -16.74 -4.28
N LEU A 128 1.63 -15.67 -4.89
CA LEU A 128 0.36 -15.06 -4.50
C LEU A 128 -0.84 -15.43 -5.38
N LYS A 129 -0.63 -16.17 -6.48
CA LYS A 129 -1.70 -16.50 -7.46
C LYS A 129 -2.93 -17.17 -6.86
N GLY A 130 -2.76 -17.93 -5.77
CA GLY A 130 -3.85 -18.57 -5.04
C GLY A 130 -4.53 -17.70 -3.97
N ASN A 131 -3.97 -16.53 -3.65
CA ASN A 131 -4.55 -15.64 -2.64
C ASN A 131 -5.78 -14.91 -3.22
N LYS A 132 -6.93 -15.06 -2.56
CA LYS A 132 -8.20 -14.45 -2.99
C LYS A 132 -8.17 -12.92 -3.12
N TYR A 133 -7.29 -12.24 -2.38
CA TYR A 133 -7.13 -10.79 -2.44
C TYR A 133 -6.31 -10.31 -3.64
N LEU A 134 -5.65 -11.21 -4.37
CA LEU A 134 -4.82 -10.87 -5.52
C LEU A 134 -5.65 -10.23 -6.64
N LYS A 135 -6.76 -10.86 -7.02
CA LYS A 135 -7.60 -10.46 -8.17
C LYS A 135 -8.02 -8.97 -8.13
N PRO A 136 -8.57 -8.43 -7.02
CA PRO A 136 -8.94 -7.01 -6.98
C PRO A 136 -7.74 -6.06 -6.93
N THR A 137 -6.59 -6.50 -6.37
CA THR A 137 -5.46 -5.62 -6.05
C THR A 137 -4.36 -5.58 -7.11
N ILE A 138 -4.23 -6.62 -7.92
CA ILE A 138 -3.16 -6.73 -8.92
C ILE A 138 -3.33 -5.65 -10.00
N LYS A 139 -2.27 -4.87 -10.25
CA LYS A 139 -2.24 -3.77 -11.22
C LYS A 139 -0.86 -3.70 -11.89
N LYS A 140 -0.84 -3.25 -13.14
CA LYS A 140 0.38 -2.92 -13.89
C LYS A 140 0.61 -1.41 -13.82
N TYR A 141 1.79 -1.01 -13.36
CA TYR A 141 2.19 0.39 -13.25
C TYR A 141 3.33 0.68 -14.22
N LEU A 142 3.11 1.60 -15.15
CA LEU A 142 4.13 2.05 -16.09
C LEU A 142 4.86 3.26 -15.50
N TYR A 143 6.20 3.28 -15.53
CA TYR A 143 6.98 4.40 -15.01
C TYR A 143 6.65 5.72 -15.74
N SER A 144 6.35 5.67 -17.04
CA SER A 144 5.91 6.83 -17.82
C SER A 144 4.56 7.42 -17.39
N GLN A 145 3.82 6.72 -16.54
CA GLN A 145 2.53 7.13 -15.98
C GLN A 145 2.60 7.51 -14.50
N VAL A 146 3.78 7.36 -13.88
CA VAL A 146 4.04 7.84 -12.52
C VAL A 146 4.29 9.35 -12.57
N ARG A 147 3.69 10.09 -11.63
CA ARG A 147 3.70 11.57 -11.59
C ARG A 147 4.43 12.13 -10.38
N SER A 148 5.16 11.27 -9.66
CA SER A 148 5.92 11.64 -8.47
C SER A 148 7.09 10.68 -8.24
N ASN A 149 7.92 10.97 -7.24
CA ASN A 149 8.74 9.94 -6.62
C ASN A 149 7.86 8.90 -5.90
N PHE A 150 8.47 7.81 -5.46
CA PHE A 150 7.84 6.78 -4.65
C PHE A 150 8.11 7.05 -3.18
N LEU A 151 7.07 7.33 -2.41
CA LEU A 151 7.14 7.33 -0.96
C LEU A 151 7.28 5.88 -0.47
N ARG A 152 8.46 5.52 0.02
CA ARG A 152 8.73 4.19 0.58
C ARG A 152 7.99 4.04 1.90
N ILE A 153 7.35 2.87 2.06
CA ILE A 153 6.72 2.40 3.30
C ILE A 153 7.48 1.15 3.75
N ASP A 154 8.14 1.25 4.90
CA ASP A 154 8.87 0.13 5.50
C ASP A 154 7.92 -0.93 6.09
N VAL A 155 8.43 -2.15 6.34
CA VAL A 155 7.61 -3.28 6.79
C VAL A 155 6.92 -2.99 8.14
N ASP A 156 7.60 -2.29 9.03
CA ASP A 156 7.06 -1.82 10.32
C ASP A 156 5.97 -0.75 10.15
N GLU A 157 5.84 -0.13 8.98
CA GLU A 157 4.83 0.90 8.67
C GLU A 157 3.65 0.37 7.86
N MET A 158 3.78 -0.79 7.21
CA MET A 158 2.78 -1.31 6.26
C MET A 158 1.39 -1.44 6.87
N ALA A 159 1.29 -1.89 8.12
CA ALA A 159 0.01 -2.06 8.80
C ALA A 159 -0.67 -0.70 9.03
N LEU A 160 0.08 0.31 9.47
CA LEU A 160 -0.43 1.68 9.61
C LEU A 160 -0.85 2.24 8.24
N ALA A 161 0.01 2.10 7.23
CA ALA A 161 -0.28 2.53 5.86
C ALA A 161 -1.55 1.90 5.28
N CYS A 162 -1.82 0.62 5.58
CA CYS A 162 -3.04 -0.05 5.16
C CYS A 162 -4.32 0.61 5.69
N TYR A 163 -4.27 1.23 6.88
CA TYR A 163 -5.40 1.90 7.51
C TYR A 163 -5.51 3.40 7.17
N LEU A 164 -4.50 4.00 6.53
CA LEU A 164 -4.55 5.40 6.13
C LEU A 164 -5.72 5.67 5.14
N PRO A 165 -6.56 6.68 5.40
CA PRO A 165 -7.68 7.03 4.54
C PRO A 165 -7.26 7.93 3.37
N VAL A 166 -6.27 7.49 2.60
CA VAL A 166 -5.58 8.32 1.58
C VAL A 166 -5.84 7.87 0.15
N ALA A 167 -6.67 6.84 -0.04
CA ALA A 167 -7.03 6.34 -1.35
C ALA A 167 -7.76 7.43 -2.17
N GLN A 168 -7.33 7.65 -3.41
CA GLN A 168 -7.88 8.69 -4.28
C GLN A 168 -8.46 8.06 -5.54
N PHE A 169 -9.69 7.56 -5.45
CA PHE A 169 -10.36 6.96 -6.60
C PHE A 169 -10.99 7.99 -7.53
N LYS A 170 -10.82 7.78 -8.83
CA LYS A 170 -11.56 8.43 -9.91
C LYS A 170 -12.49 7.41 -10.58
N GLY A 171 -13.65 7.86 -11.06
CA GLY A 171 -14.68 7.01 -11.70
C GLY A 171 -15.61 6.27 -10.72
N SER A 172 -15.26 6.18 -9.43
CA SER A 172 -16.11 5.55 -8.42
C SER A 172 -15.80 6.06 -7.02
N THR A 173 -16.75 5.90 -6.09
CA THR A 173 -16.53 6.19 -4.67
C THR A 173 -15.81 5.04 -4.00
N LEU A 174 -15.06 5.33 -2.92
CA LEU A 174 -14.35 4.30 -2.16
C LEU A 174 -15.28 3.17 -1.67
N GLY A 175 -16.50 3.52 -1.23
CA GLY A 175 -17.51 2.55 -0.81
C GLY A 175 -17.92 1.58 -1.93
N ARG A 176 -18.09 2.08 -3.16
CA ARG A 176 -18.40 1.24 -4.34
C ARG A 176 -17.22 0.34 -4.73
N VAL A 177 -15.98 0.86 -4.67
CA VAL A 177 -14.77 0.05 -4.88
C VAL A 177 -14.69 -1.10 -3.87
N PHE A 178 -14.94 -0.81 -2.59
CA PHE A 178 -14.96 -1.81 -1.53
C PHE A 178 -16.06 -2.85 -1.72
N ALA A 179 -17.25 -2.43 -2.15
CA ALA A 179 -18.33 -3.34 -2.47
C ALA A 179 -17.98 -4.26 -3.65
N ALA A 180 -17.35 -3.73 -4.70
CA ALA A 180 -16.87 -4.52 -5.83
C ALA A 180 -15.82 -5.56 -5.40
N ALA A 181 -14.86 -5.16 -4.55
CA ALA A 181 -13.86 -6.09 -4.02
C ALA A 181 -14.49 -7.24 -3.22
N ARG A 182 -15.50 -6.96 -2.38
CA ARG A 182 -16.20 -8.01 -1.61
C ARG A 182 -16.94 -9.03 -2.47
N ARG A 183 -17.28 -8.71 -3.72
CA ARG A 183 -17.97 -9.65 -4.64
C ARG A 183 -17.02 -10.65 -5.30
N VAL A 184 -15.71 -10.38 -5.26
CA VAL A 184 -14.70 -11.22 -5.94
C VAL A 184 -13.79 -11.97 -4.96
N ILE A 185 -13.95 -11.75 -3.66
CA ILE A 185 -13.22 -12.37 -2.54
C ILE A 185 -14.13 -13.40 -1.88
#